data_AF-A0A431L1B9-F1
#
_entry.id   AF-A0A431L1B9-F1
#
_cell.length_a   1.000
_cell.length_b   1.000
_cell.length_c   1.000
_cell.angle_alpha   90.00
_cell.angle_beta   90.00
_cell.angle_gamma   90.00
#
_symmetry.space_group_name_H-M   'P 1'
#
loop_
_entity.id
_entity.type
_entity.pdbx_description
1 polymer ?
#
loop_
_entity_poly.entity_id
_entity_poly.type
_entity_poly.pdbx_seq_one_letter_code
_entity_poly.pdbx_strand_id
1 'polypeptide(L)'
;MNSQIHSCSRSASPVDERLFIGVYPAGLVYADRLREAGGDYARLAFLPYDTLDLQVSPDCPAELRQAVSAHADRMRARRGQAFQVSTCGQTVILGKA
;
A
#
# COMPACT_ATOMS: atom_id res chain seq x y z
N MET A 1 27.54 17.57 -33.10
CA MET A 1 26.28 16.89 -32.72
C MET A 1 26.43 16.44 -31.28
N ASN A 2 25.90 17.24 -30.34
CA ASN A 2 26.05 17.01 -28.91
C ASN A 2 24.89 16.14 -28.41
N SER A 3 25.16 14.88 -28.12
CA SER A 3 24.20 13.98 -27.47
C SER A 3 24.21 14.24 -25.97
N GLN A 4 23.23 14.99 -25.49
CA GLN A 4 22.93 15.09 -24.05
C GLN A 4 22.29 13.77 -23.60
N ILE A 5 23.00 13.02 -22.78
CA ILE A 5 22.45 11.90 -22.01
C ILE A 5 21.57 12.51 -20.91
N HIS A 6 20.25 12.42 -21.08
CA HIS A 6 19.31 12.67 -20.00
C HIS A 6 19.40 11.51 -18.99
N SER A 7 20.14 11.74 -17.90
CA SER A 7 20.07 10.90 -16.71
C SER A 7 18.71 11.14 -16.03
N CYS A 8 17.76 10.24 -16.25
CA CYS A 8 16.51 10.21 -15.49
C CYS A 8 16.77 9.57 -14.12
N SER A 9 17.34 10.30 -13.17
CA SER A 9 17.28 9.91 -11.77
C SER A 9 15.88 10.21 -11.24
N ARG A 10 15.03 9.18 -11.18
CA ARG A 10 13.72 9.25 -10.51
C ARG A 10 13.97 9.33 -9.01
N SER A 11 14.05 10.53 -8.44
CA SER A 11 14.06 10.68 -6.98
C SER A 11 12.73 10.14 -6.45
N ALA A 12 12.79 9.11 -5.61
CA ALA A 12 11.61 8.60 -4.91
C ALA A 12 11.09 9.70 -3.98
N SER A 13 9.77 9.85 -3.85
CA SER A 13 9.24 10.80 -2.87
C SER A 13 9.53 10.26 -1.45
N PRO A 14 9.70 11.12 -0.44
CA PRO A 14 9.89 10.67 0.95
C PRO A 14 8.77 9.75 1.46
N VAL A 15 7.58 9.84 0.85
CA VAL A 15 6.45 8.93 1.12
C VAL A 15 6.70 7.54 0.55
N ASP A 16 7.22 7.43 -0.68
CA ASP A 16 7.49 6.14 -1.34
C ASP A 16 8.60 5.34 -0.62
N GLU A 17 9.58 6.04 -0.04
CA GLU A 17 10.65 5.40 0.75
C GLU A 17 10.13 4.86 2.09
N ARG A 18 9.14 5.54 2.69
CA ARG A 18 8.54 5.17 3.98
C ARG A 18 7.45 4.13 3.87
N LEU A 19 6.56 4.26 2.89
CA LEU A 19 5.35 3.45 2.82
C LEU A 19 5.67 2.04 2.32
N PHE A 20 5.49 1.07 3.19
CA PHE A 20 5.42 -0.34 2.84
C PHE A 20 3.96 -0.77 2.66
N ILE A 21 3.67 -1.51 1.59
CA ILE A 21 2.37 -2.17 1.37
C ILE A 21 2.62 -3.67 1.22
N GLY A 22 2.12 -4.45 2.17
CA GLY A 22 2.21 -5.90 2.17
C GLY A 22 0.88 -6.55 1.80
N VAL A 23 0.96 -7.62 1.01
CA VAL A 23 -0.17 -8.49 0.65
C VAL A 23 -0.23 -9.62 1.67
N TYR A 24 -1.27 -9.63 2.50
CA TYR A 24 -1.50 -10.65 3.54
C TYR A 24 -2.75 -11.47 3.20
N PRO A 25 -2.97 -12.65 3.83
CA PRO A 25 -4.11 -13.52 3.51
C PRO A 25 -5.49 -12.85 3.58
N ALA A 26 -5.69 -11.95 4.55
CA ALA A 26 -6.99 -11.30 4.79
C ALA A 26 -7.12 -9.87 4.21
N GLY A 27 -6.01 -9.26 3.79
CA GLY A 27 -6.03 -7.87 3.34
C GLY A 27 -4.65 -7.30 3.05
N LEU A 28 -4.63 -6.00 2.76
CA LEU A 28 -3.39 -5.24 2.62
C LEU A 28 -2.99 -4.63 3.96
N VAL A 29 -1.71 -4.78 4.33
CA VAL A 29 -1.11 -4.12 5.48
C VAL A 29 -0.28 -2.95 4.99
N TYR A 30 -0.46 -1.78 5.60
CA TYR A 30 0.35 -0.59 5.35
C TYR A 30 1.23 -0.34 6.57
N ALA A 31 2.52 -0.08 6.36
CA ALA A 31 3.47 0.18 7.43
C ALA A 31 4.48 1.27 7.07
N ASP A 32 5.05 1.92 8.09
CA ASP A 32 6.13 2.90 7.95
C ASP A 32 7.47 2.21 8.16
N ARG A 33 8.31 2.15 7.12
CA ARG A 33 9.64 1.51 7.17
C ARG A 33 10.63 2.24 8.06
N LEU A 34 10.43 3.54 8.29
CA LEU A 34 11.36 4.36 9.07
C LEU A 34 10.99 4.42 10.56
N ARG A 35 9.86 3.84 10.95
CA ARG A 35 9.44 3.76 12.35
C ARG A 35 9.27 2.31 12.74
N GLU A 36 9.94 1.89 13.81
CA GLU A 36 9.80 0.55 14.37
C GLU A 36 8.72 0.52 15.46
N ALA A 37 7.97 -0.57 15.53
CA ALA A 37 7.11 -0.88 16.66
C ALA A 37 7.11 -2.40 16.90
N GLY A 38 7.57 -2.83 18.08
CA GLY A 38 7.59 -4.25 18.45
C GLY A 38 8.53 -5.12 17.59
N GLY A 39 9.64 -4.56 17.11
CA GLY A 39 10.61 -5.28 16.26
C GLY A 39 10.20 -5.44 14.80
N ASP A 40 9.16 -4.74 14.35
CA ASP A 40 8.70 -4.72 12.95
C ASP A 40 8.41 -3.26 12.51
N TYR A 41 8.18 -3.04 11.22
CA TYR A 41 7.72 -1.75 10.71
C TYR A 41 6.40 -1.34 11.37
N ALA A 42 6.31 -0.07 11.78
CA ALA A 42 5.15 0.42 12.49
C ALA A 42 3.91 0.40 11.59
N ARG A 43 2.91 -0.41 11.96
CA ARG A 43 1.67 -0.54 11.20
C ARG A 43 0.90 0.79 11.18
N LEU A 44 0.55 1.21 9.98
CA LEU A 44 -0.19 2.45 9.70
C LEU A 44 -1.67 2.19 9.44
N ALA A 45 -1.99 1.12 8.74
CA ALA A 45 -3.37 0.78 8.42
C ALA A 45 -3.53 -0.68 7.99
N PHE A 46 -4.77 -1.14 7.95
CA PHE A 46 -5.18 -2.41 7.37
C PHE A 46 -6.38 -2.20 6.44
N LEU A 47 -6.36 -2.83 5.26
CA LEU A 47 -7.47 -2.83 4.31
C LEU A 47 -7.91 -4.28 4.07
N PRO A 48 -8.98 -4.75 4.73
CA PRO A 48 -9.56 -6.06 4.47
C PRO A 48 -10.03 -6.18 3.01
N TYR A 49 -9.81 -7.34 2.37
CA TYR A 49 -10.24 -7.54 0.98
C TYR A 49 -11.74 -7.60 0.80
N ASP A 50 -12.46 -8.06 1.81
CA ASP A 50 -13.90 -8.35 1.76
C ASP A 50 -14.76 -7.09 1.81
N THR A 51 -14.41 -6.13 2.66
CA THR A 51 -15.16 -4.87 2.90
C THR A 51 -14.55 -3.68 2.16
N LEU A 52 -13.23 -3.65 2.02
CA LEU A 52 -12.46 -2.49 1.55
C LEU A 52 -12.65 -1.25 2.44
N ASP A 53 -12.95 -1.46 3.72
CA ASP A 53 -13.02 -0.42 4.73
C ASP A 53 -11.66 -0.24 5.38
N LEU A 54 -11.04 0.91 5.11
CA LEU A 54 -9.69 1.22 5.56
C LEU A 54 -9.66 1.48 7.07
N GLN A 55 -8.94 0.64 7.79
CA GLN A 55 -8.72 0.76 9.23
C GLN A 55 -7.38 1.44 9.48
N VAL A 56 -7.40 2.75 9.77
CA VAL A 56 -6.19 3.55 9.99
C VAL A 56 -5.81 3.54 11.46
N SER A 57 -4.53 3.30 11.74
CA SER A 57 -3.94 3.40 13.08
C SER A 57 -4.02 4.85 13.60
N PRO A 58 -4.27 5.08 14.89
CA PRO A 58 -4.31 6.42 15.47
C PRO A 58 -2.99 7.19 15.28
N ASP A 59 -1.86 6.48 15.23
CA ASP A 59 -0.52 7.07 15.11
C ASP A 59 -0.05 7.20 13.65
N CYS A 60 -0.96 7.20 12.67
CA CYS A 60 -0.62 7.31 11.26
C CYS A 60 -0.30 8.79 10.89
N PRO A 61 0.93 9.11 10.45
CA PRO A 61 1.29 10.47 10.02
C PRO A 61 0.40 10.95 8.87
N ALA A 62 0.09 12.25 8.86
CA ALA A 62 -0.87 12.83 7.91
C ALA A 62 -0.46 12.60 6.45
N GLU A 63 0.83 12.73 6.14
CA GLU A 63 1.39 12.52 4.81
C GLU A 63 1.24 11.07 4.34
N LEU A 64 1.46 10.09 5.22
CA LEU A 64 1.29 8.68 4.91
C LEU A 64 -0.18 8.29 4.85
N ARG A 65 -1.02 8.90 5.70
CA ARG A 65 -2.48 8.69 5.70
C ARG A 65 -3.09 9.04 4.35
N GLN A 66 -2.64 10.12 3.72
CA GLN A 66 -3.11 10.51 2.39
C GLN A 66 -2.72 9.45 1.35
N ALA A 67 -1.48 8.98 1.35
CA ALA A 67 -1.01 7.96 0.41
C ALA A 67 -1.72 6.61 0.59
N VAL A 68 -1.91 6.18 1.83
CA VAL A 68 -2.67 4.97 2.18
C VAL A 68 -4.12 5.08 1.71
N SER A 69 -4.77 6.22 1.94
CA SER A 69 -6.16 6.45 1.52
C SER A 69 -6.29 6.42 -0.01
N ALA A 70 -5.37 7.08 -0.72
CA ALA A 70 -5.34 7.07 -2.18
C ALA A 70 -5.13 5.65 -2.75
N HIS A 71 -4.30 4.82 -2.11
CA HIS A 71 -4.16 3.42 -2.50
C HIS A 71 -5.43 2.60 -2.23
N ALA A 72 -6.06 2.79 -1.06
CA ALA A 72 -7.32 2.14 -0.72
C ALA A 72 -8.44 2.49 -1.72
N ASP A 73 -8.52 3.73 -2.20
CA ASP A 73 -9.49 4.15 -3.21
C ASP A 73 -9.26 3.47 -4.56
N ARG A 74 -7.99 3.25 -4.95
CA ARG A 74 -7.67 2.44 -6.15
C ARG A 74 -8.11 0.99 -5.98
N MET A 75 -8.01 0.43 -4.77
CA MET A 75 -8.51 -0.92 -4.50
C MET A 75 -10.05 -0.98 -4.50
N ARG A 76 -10.72 0.05 -3.99
CA ARG A 76 -12.19 0.20 -4.06
C ARG A 76 -12.70 0.30 -5.48
N ALA A 77 -11.99 1.01 -6.37
CA ALA A 77 -12.31 1.07 -7.78
C ALA A 77 -12.25 -0.30 -8.48
N ARG A 78 -11.60 -1.29 -7.86
CA ARG A 78 -11.49 -2.67 -8.34
C ARG A 78 -12.47 -3.63 -7.65
N ARG A 79 -13.44 -3.12 -6.89
CA ARG A 79 -14.49 -3.95 -6.27
C ARG A 79 -15.14 -4.88 -7.32
N GLY A 80 -15.36 -6.13 -6.93
CA GLY A 80 -15.86 -7.21 -7.79
C GLY A 80 -14.79 -7.89 -8.66
N GLN A 81 -13.56 -7.36 -8.73
CA GLN A 81 -12.50 -7.93 -9.54
C GLN A 81 -11.63 -8.91 -8.74
N ALA A 82 -11.03 -9.87 -9.44
CA ALA A 82 -10.02 -10.75 -8.88
C ALA A 82 -8.72 -9.99 -8.57
N PHE A 83 -8.17 -10.24 -7.38
CA PHE A 83 -6.87 -9.74 -6.93
C PHE A 83 -5.97 -10.91 -6.56
N GLN A 84 -4.80 -10.99 -7.17
CA GLN A 84 -3.83 -12.05 -6.90
C GLN A 84 -3.11 -11.79 -5.57
N VAL A 85 -3.16 -12.78 -4.67
CA VAL A 85 -2.58 -12.70 -3.32
C VAL A 85 -1.37 -13.61 -3.12
N SER A 86 -1.05 -14.44 -4.12
CA SER A 86 0.06 -15.40 -4.08
C SER A 86 0.69 -15.54 -5.45
N THR A 87 1.99 -15.85 -5.48
CA THR A 87 2.73 -16.19 -6.71
C THR A 87 2.27 -17.51 -7.33
N CYS A 88 1.57 -18.37 -6.57
CA CYS A 88 0.96 -19.61 -7.07
C CYS A 88 -0.38 -19.42 -7.79
N GLY A 89 -0.79 -18.17 -8.05
CA GLY A 89 -2.03 -17.85 -8.78
C GLY A 89 -3.30 -17.80 -7.93
N GLN A 90 -3.19 -17.89 -6.59
CA GLN A 90 -4.35 -17.70 -5.72
C GLN A 90 -4.88 -16.27 -5.83
N THR A 91 -6.20 -16.14 -5.97
CA THR A 91 -6.89 -14.85 -6.05
C THR A 91 -8.01 -14.74 -5.02
N VAL A 92 -8.39 -13.50 -4.70
CA VAL A 92 -9.58 -13.15 -3.91
C VAL A 92 -10.45 -12.18 -4.71
N ILE A 93 -11.76 -12.15 -4.45
CA ILE A 93 -12.65 -11.13 -5.01
C ILE A 93 -12.71 -9.94 -4.05
N LEU A 94 -12.35 -8.75 -4.53
CA LEU A 94 -12.36 -7.54 -3.73
C LEU A 94 -13.80 -7.06 -3.46
N GLY A 95 -14.10 -6.67 -2.22
CA GLY A 95 -15.35 -6.02 -1.85
C GLY A 95 -16.59 -6.90 -1.97
N LYS A 96 -16.45 -8.23 -1.77
CA LYS A 96 -17.53 -9.23 -1.94
C LYS A 96 -18.52 -9.27 -0.76
N ALA A 97 -18.20 -8.68 0.39
CA ALA A 97 -19.07 -8.67 1.57
C ALA A 97 -20.36 -7.87 1.36
#